data_AF-A0A099I295-F1
#
_entry.id   AF-A0A099I295-F1
#
_cell.length_a   1.000
_cell.length_b   1.000
_cell.length_c   1.000
_cell.angle_alpha   90.00
_cell.angle_beta   90.00
_cell.angle_gamma   90.00
#
_symmetry.space_group_name_H-M   'P 1'
#
loop_
_entity.id
_entity.type
_entity.pdbx_description
1 polymer ?
#
loop_
_entity_poly.entity_id
_entity_poly.type
_entity_poly.pdbx_seq_one_letter_code
_entity_poly.pdbx_strand_id
1 'polypeptide(L)'
;MMMKESDIETIMFAPCGMNCKVCYKHCYHKKPCDGCLKSDRGKPEHCRRCKIKDCVKARDLSYCYACSDYPCKLVNYRQLKSKRLLMNACAFIKTFCPCS
;
A
#
# COMPACT_ATOMS: atom_id res chain seq x y z
N MET A 1 -7.71 15.71 -5.87
CA MET A 1 -6.57 16.14 -6.71
C MET A 1 -6.27 15.03 -7.71
N MET A 2 -6.26 15.34 -9.00
CA MET A 2 -5.71 14.46 -10.05
C MET A 2 -4.19 14.60 -9.98
N MET A 3 -3.45 13.51 -9.77
CA MET A 3 -1.99 13.57 -9.75
C MET A 3 -1.45 13.61 -11.18
N LYS A 4 -0.38 14.39 -11.40
CA LYS A 4 0.41 14.29 -12.64
C LYS A 4 1.19 12.98 -12.62
N GLU A 5 1.24 12.32 -13.77
CA GLU A 5 1.92 11.04 -14.04
C GLU A 5 3.45 11.18 -14.10
N SER A 6 4.03 12.03 -13.26
CA SER A 6 5.48 12.03 -13.04
C SER A 6 5.86 10.71 -12.40
N ASP A 7 6.92 10.06 -12.89
CA ASP A 7 7.43 8.76 -12.48
C ASP A 7 7.25 8.50 -10.98
N ILE A 8 6.24 7.69 -10.65
CA ILE A 8 5.99 7.32 -9.25
C ILE A 8 7.20 6.51 -8.80
N GLU A 9 7.98 7.06 -7.86
CA GLU A 9 9.12 6.36 -7.27
C GLU A 9 8.67 4.95 -6.83
N THR A 10 9.45 3.92 -7.18
CA THR A 10 9.16 2.52 -6.87
C THR A 10 8.91 2.29 -5.36
N ILE A 11 9.54 3.10 -4.53
CA ILE A 11 9.40 3.10 -3.08
C ILE A 11 8.00 3.50 -2.57
N MET A 12 7.19 4.13 -3.42
CA MET A 12 5.79 4.43 -3.15
C MET A 12 4.88 3.22 -3.40
N PHE A 13 5.37 2.12 -3.96
CA PHE A 13 4.63 0.87 -4.01
C PHE A 13 4.90 0.04 -2.76
N ALA A 14 3.84 -0.22 -1.99
CA ALA A 14 3.92 -1.06 -0.81
C ALA A 14 4.22 -2.53 -1.20
N PRO A 15 4.77 -3.34 -0.28
CA PRO A 15 5.00 -4.77 -0.49
C PRO A 15 3.74 -5.54 -0.92
N CYS A 16 2.56 -5.07 -0.50
CA CYS A 16 1.26 -5.62 -0.83
C CYS A 16 0.70 -5.19 -2.21
N GLY A 17 1.45 -4.39 -2.99
CA GLY A 17 1.01 -3.85 -4.28
C GLY A 17 0.02 -2.68 -4.15
N MET A 18 0.05 -1.94 -3.04
CA MET A 18 -0.70 -0.69 -2.88
C MET A 18 0.16 0.50 -3.28
N ASN A 19 -0.35 1.37 -4.15
CA ASN A 19 0.27 2.66 -4.41
C ASN A 19 0.03 3.59 -3.19
N CYS A 20 1.10 3.92 -2.48
CA CYS A 20 1.05 4.75 -1.28
C CYS A 20 0.64 6.19 -1.58
N LYS A 21 0.84 6.69 -2.82
CA LYS A 21 0.43 8.05 -3.21
C LYS A 21 -1.09 8.24 -3.20
N VAL A 22 -1.86 7.16 -3.41
CA VAL A 22 -3.33 7.19 -3.34
C VAL A 22 -3.87 6.75 -1.98
N CYS A 23 -2.99 6.36 -1.05
CA CYS A 23 -3.39 6.03 0.32
C CYS A 23 -4.00 7.25 1.01
N TYR A 24 -5.13 7.07 1.69
CA TYR A 24 -5.81 8.15 2.41
C TYR A 24 -4.87 8.90 3.37
N LYS A 25 -3.92 8.18 3.98
CA LYS A 25 -2.94 8.75 4.90
C LYS A 25 -1.98 9.71 4.20
N HIS A 26 -1.58 9.38 2.97
CA HIS A 26 -0.68 10.22 2.20
C HIS A 26 -1.38 11.50 1.72
N CYS A 27 -2.61 11.42 1.20
CA CYS A 27 -3.24 12.61 0.60
C CYS A 27 -3.89 13.58 1.58
N TYR A 28 -4.45 13.09 2.69
CA TYR A 28 -5.33 13.92 3.53
C TYR A 28 -4.67 14.41 4.83
N HIS A 29 -3.39 14.10 5.07
CA HIS A 29 -2.69 14.56 6.28
C HIS A 29 -1.66 15.65 5.99
N LYS A 30 -1.61 16.65 6.90
CA LYS A 30 -0.62 17.73 6.91
C LYS A 30 0.84 17.23 6.89
N LYS A 31 1.08 16.03 7.42
CA LYS A 31 2.35 15.30 7.35
C LYS A 31 2.10 14.00 6.61
N PRO A 32 2.30 13.95 5.28
CA PRO A 32 2.03 12.76 4.49
C PRO A 32 2.92 11.60 4.94
N CYS A 33 2.40 10.39 4.82
CA CYS A 33 3.18 9.17 5.02
C CYS A 33 4.19 9.01 3.87
N ASP A 34 5.45 8.73 4.18
CA ASP A 34 6.51 8.57 3.17
C ASP A 34 6.38 7.29 2.33
N GLY A 35 5.38 6.44 2.62
CA GLY A 35 5.15 5.17 1.94
C GLY A 35 5.56 3.97 2.78
N CYS A 36 4.93 2.81 2.55
CA CYS A 36 5.10 1.62 3.38
C CYS A 36 6.55 1.12 3.47
N LEU A 37 7.35 1.33 2.41
CA LEU A 37 8.76 0.93 2.33
C LEU A 37 9.76 1.96 2.90
N LYS A 38 9.37 3.24 3.08
CA LYS A 38 10.24 4.29 3.67
C LYS A 38 10.26 4.21 5.21
N SER A 39 10.78 5.26 5.86
CA SER A 39 10.78 5.44 7.31
C SER A 39 9.37 5.44 7.93
N ASP A 40 9.28 5.31 9.25
CA ASP A 40 8.01 5.36 9.98
C ASP A 40 7.43 6.78 10.15
N ARG A 41 8.07 7.78 9.55
CA ARG A 41 7.63 9.17 9.57
C ARG A 41 6.25 9.32 8.93
N GLY A 42 5.31 9.88 9.68
CA GLY A 42 3.93 10.07 9.23
C GLY A 42 3.10 8.79 9.09
N LYS A 43 3.69 7.60 9.32
CA LYS A 43 2.97 6.33 9.25
C LYS A 43 2.04 6.15 10.45
N PRO A 44 0.79 5.71 10.24
CA PRO A 44 -0.09 5.29 11.31
C PRO A 44 0.38 3.93 11.86
N GLU A 45 -0.07 3.61 13.07
CA GLU A 45 0.32 2.39 13.78
C GLU A 45 0.02 1.10 12.99
N HIS A 46 -1.11 1.05 12.29
CA HIS A 46 -1.49 -0.10 11.47
C HIS A 46 -0.55 -0.33 10.27
N CYS A 47 -0.02 0.74 9.65
CA CYS A 47 1.00 0.63 8.60
C CYS A 47 2.36 0.20 9.17
N ARG A 48 2.68 0.57 10.41
CA ARG A 48 3.93 0.15 11.08
C ARG A 48 3.92 -1.33 11.42
N ARG A 49 2.78 -1.88 11.82
CA ARG A 49 2.59 -3.31 12.20
C ARG A 49 1.93 -4.16 11.11
N CYS A 50 2.14 -3.80 9.84
CA CYS A 50 1.51 -4.51 8.72
C CYS A 50 2.06 -5.94 8.60
N LYS A 51 1.18 -6.94 8.77
CA LYS A 51 1.53 -8.36 8.65
C LYS A 51 2.07 -8.76 7.27
N ILE A 52 1.62 -8.09 6.20
CA ILE A 52 2.13 -8.36 4.84
C ILE A 52 3.58 -7.90 4.71
N LYS A 53 3.94 -6.74 5.30
CA LYS A 53 5.31 -6.24 5.31
C LYS A 53 6.24 -7.24 6.01
N ASP A 54 5.80 -7.75 7.16
CA ASP A 54 6.58 -8.72 7.93
C ASP A 54 6.68 -10.07 7.21
N CYS A 55 5.60 -10.54 6.58
CA CYS A 55 5.57 -11.77 5.78
C CYS A 55 6.52 -11.70 4.57
N VAL A 56 6.50 -10.60 3.82
CA VAL A 56 7.36 -10.38 2.66
C VAL A 56 8.83 -10.32 3.08
N LYS A 57 9.14 -9.63 4.19
CA LYS A 57 10.49 -9.59 4.76
C LYS A 57 10.98 -10.96 5.25
N ALA A 58 10.11 -11.74 5.90
CA ALA A 58 10.46 -13.07 6.39
C ALA A 58 10.71 -14.09 5.28
N ARG A 59 10.14 -13.86 4.08
CA ARG A 59 10.32 -14.71 2.89
C ARG A 59 11.38 -14.19 1.93
N ASP A 60 12.07 -13.11 2.29
CA ASP A 60 13.05 -12.42 1.43
C ASP A 60 12.51 -12.05 0.05
N LEU A 61 11.27 -11.55 0.01
CA LEU A 61 10.62 -11.08 -1.20
C LEU A 61 10.59 -9.55 -1.22
N SER A 62 10.55 -8.96 -2.42
CA SER A 62 10.29 -7.51 -2.55
C SER A 62 8.79 -7.19 -2.55
N TYR A 63 7.99 -8.09 -3.13
CA TYR A 63 6.55 -7.92 -3.28
C TYR A 63 5.80 -9.22 -2.99
N CYS A 64 4.59 -9.07 -2.44
CA CYS A 64 3.75 -10.19 -2.05
C CYS A 64 3.29 -11.05 -3.24
N TYR A 65 3.19 -10.47 -4.44
CA TYR A 65 2.81 -11.22 -5.66
C TYR A 65 3.88 -12.24 -6.09
N ALA A 66 5.13 -12.07 -5.64
CA ALA A 66 6.22 -13.01 -5.92
C ALA A 66 6.19 -14.24 -5.01
N CYS A 67 5.28 -14.27 -4.03
CA CYS A 67 5.10 -15.42 -3.15
C CYS A 67 4.40 -16.57 -3.90
N SER A 68 4.91 -17.79 -3.74
CA SER A 68 4.29 -19.01 -4.29
C SER A 68 2.85 -19.22 -3.81
N ASP A 69 2.56 -18.78 -2.59
CA ASP A 69 1.24 -18.94 -1.96
C ASP A 69 0.26 -17.81 -2.36
N TYR A 70 0.67 -16.90 -3.25
CA TYR A 70 -0.14 -15.77 -3.65
C TYR A 70 -1.25 -16.18 -4.63
N PRO A 71 -2.51 -15.73 -4.44
CA PRO A 71 -3.02 -14.91 -3.35
C PRO A 71 -3.30 -15.74 -2.07
N CYS A 72 -2.76 -15.32 -0.93
CA CYS A 72 -2.96 -16.00 0.36
C CYS A 72 -3.94 -15.26 1.28
N LYS A 73 -4.29 -15.87 2.42
CA LYS A 73 -5.19 -15.32 3.44
C LYS A 73 -4.81 -13.94 4.00
N LEU A 74 -3.54 -13.54 3.90
CA LEU A 74 -3.07 -12.22 4.34
C LEU A 74 -3.42 -11.11 3.34
N VAL A 75 -3.68 -11.46 2.08
CA VAL A 75 -4.06 -10.50 1.05
C VAL A 75 -5.58 -10.53 0.92
N ASN A 76 -6.25 -9.42 1.25
CA ASN A 76 -7.70 -9.35 1.11
C ASN A 76 -8.09 -9.25 -0.38
N TYR A 77 -8.38 -10.40 -0.99
CA TYR A 77 -8.73 -10.53 -2.42
C TYR A 77 -9.94 -9.67 -2.84
N ARG A 78 -10.88 -9.37 -1.92
CA ARG A 78 -12.02 -8.48 -2.21
C ARG A 78 -11.57 -7.06 -2.54
N GLN A 79 -10.45 -6.62 -1.95
CA GLN A 79 -9.82 -5.33 -2.24
C GLN A 79 -8.98 -5.36 -3.52
N LEU A 80 -8.69 -6.53 -4.12
CA LEU A 80 -7.97 -6.66 -5.40
C LEU A 80 -8.91 -6.50 -6.60
N LYS A 81 -10.13 -7.04 -6.55
CA LYS A 81 -11.11 -6.95 -7.66
C LYS A 81 -11.61 -5.53 -7.94
N SER A 82 -11.73 -4.68 -6.92
CA SER A 82 -12.15 -3.28 -7.09
C SER A 82 -11.03 -2.37 -7.64
N LYS A 83 -9.77 -2.84 -7.71
CA LYS A 83 -8.60 -2.03 -8.12
C LYS A 83 -8.64 -1.59 -9.58
N ARG A 84 -9.44 -2.21 -10.45
CA ARG A 84 -9.47 -1.85 -11.88
C ARG A 84 -10.14 -0.50 -12.15
N LEU A 85 -10.91 0.03 -11.21
CA LEU A 85 -11.73 1.25 -11.40
C LEU A 85 -11.23 2.48 -10.62
N LEU A 86 -10.21 2.36 -9.76
CA LEU A 86 -9.87 3.40 -8.76
C LEU A 86 -8.37 3.72 -8.64
N MET A 87 -7.59 3.60 -9.72
CA MET A 87 -6.13 3.84 -9.67
C MET A 87 -5.74 5.33 -9.54
N ASN A 88 -6.68 6.27 -9.72
CA ASN A 88 -6.37 7.71 -9.85
C ASN A 88 -7.07 8.64 -8.83
N ALA A 89 -7.83 8.09 -7.87
CA ALA A 89 -8.62 8.90 -6.95
C ALA A 89 -8.24 8.62 -5.50
N CYS A 90 -7.69 9.63 -4.81
CA CYS A 90 -7.35 9.48 -3.40
C CYS A 90 -8.57 9.31 -2.46
N ALA A 91 -9.77 9.60 -2.98
CA ALA A 91 -11.02 9.61 -2.21
C ALA A 91 -11.48 8.24 -1.66
N PHE A 92 -10.77 7.13 -1.94
CA PHE A 92 -11.35 5.80 -1.76
C PHE A 92 -10.44 4.73 -1.12
N ILE A 93 -9.54 5.09 -0.19
CA ILE A 93 -8.64 4.09 0.45
C ILE A 93 -8.64 4.14 1.98
N LYS A 94 -9.81 4.26 2.62
CA LYS A 94 -9.92 3.88 4.05
C LYS A 94 -10.33 2.42 4.21
N THR A 95 -11.26 1.97 3.37
CA THR A 95 -11.81 0.60 3.32
C THR A 95 -10.93 -0.41 2.59
N PHE A 96 -9.97 0.04 1.79
CA PHE A 96 -9.16 -0.79 0.89
C PHE A 96 -7.68 -0.86 1.27
N CYS A 97 -7.28 -0.26 2.42
CA CYS A 97 -5.91 -0.40 2.89
C CYS A 97 -5.72 -1.82 3.45
N PRO A 98 -4.78 -2.62 2.92
CA PRO A 98 -4.52 -3.97 3.41
C PRO A 98 -3.73 -3.97 4.74
N CYS A 99 -3.41 -2.78 5.28
CA CYS A 99 -2.77 -2.63 6.58
C CYS A 99 -3.79 -2.40 7.71
N SER A 100 -5.07 -2.16 7.40
CA SER A 100 -6.15 -1.90 8.36
C SER A 100 -6.77 -3.17 8.91
#